data_AF-A0A4V1ZSJ0-F1
#
_entry.id   AF-A0A4V1ZSJ0-F1
#
_cell.length_a   1.000
_cell.length_b   1.000
_cell.length_c   1.000
_cell.angle_alpha   90.00
_cell.angle_beta   90.00
_cell.angle_gamma   90.00
#
_symmetry.space_group_name_H-M   'P 1'
#
loop_
_entity.id
_entity.type
_entity.pdbx_description
1 polymer ?
#
loop_
_entity_poly.entity_id
_entity_poly.type
_entity_poly.pdbx_seq_one_letter_code
_entity_poly.pdbx_strand_id
1 'polypeptide(L)'
;MPYDFFNSMNTGAGQNLDWFWQRWFFDSGYPDLAITAVTPAAGSAAAEITVLAKGSKPVPVDLLVTFADGSTEKLHRTIAVWQNAQTAKVTVAGRKAIKSVTLGSLYVPDSYPADNVWPAQ
;
A
#
# COMPACT_ATOMS: atom_id res chain seq x y z
N MET A 1 26.53 9.11 -7.58
CA MET A 1 25.11 9.32 -7.28
C MET A 1 24.74 10.76 -7.58
N PRO A 2 23.62 11.04 -8.28
CA PRO A 2 23.27 12.38 -8.77
C PRO A 2 22.50 13.18 -7.72
N TYR A 3 23.18 13.67 -6.67
CA TYR A 3 22.54 14.45 -5.61
C TYR A 3 21.81 15.69 -6.14
N ASP A 4 22.34 16.34 -7.18
CA ASP A 4 21.69 17.49 -7.83
C ASP A 4 20.31 17.14 -8.40
N PHE A 5 20.13 15.92 -8.92
CA PHE A 5 18.82 15.47 -9.41
C PHE A 5 17.82 15.35 -8.25
N PHE A 6 18.20 14.68 -7.15
CA PHE A 6 17.32 14.51 -6.00
C PHE A 6 16.96 15.85 -5.34
N ASN A 7 17.94 16.74 -5.19
CA ASN A 7 17.71 18.09 -4.67
C ASN A 7 16.78 18.90 -5.59
N SER A 8 16.99 18.84 -6.91
CA SER A 8 16.11 19.52 -7.87
C SER A 8 14.68 18.98 -7.81
N MET A 9 14.49 17.67 -7.66
CA MET A 9 13.17 17.06 -7.49
C MET A 9 12.50 17.50 -6.18
N ASN A 10 13.24 17.56 -5.07
CA ASN A 10 12.73 18.07 -3.79
C ASN A 10 12.27 19.54 -3.93
N THR A 11 13.08 20.39 -4.56
CA THR A 11 12.73 21.80 -4.81
C THR A 11 11.50 21.92 -5.70
N GLY A 12 11.45 21.18 -6.81
CA GLY A 12 10.32 21.22 -7.74
C GLY A 12 9.01 20.69 -7.14
N ALA A 13 9.10 19.68 -6.27
CA ALA A 13 7.95 19.12 -5.57
C ALA A 13 7.51 19.92 -4.33
N GLY A 14 8.34 20.85 -3.85
CA GLY A 14 8.08 21.62 -2.62
C GLY A 14 8.05 20.75 -1.35
N GLN A 15 8.63 19.56 -1.38
CA GLN A 15 8.62 18.60 -0.28
C GLN A 15 9.96 17.85 -0.18
N ASN A 16 10.33 17.42 1.02
CA ASN A 16 11.50 16.58 1.23
C ASN A 16 11.16 15.12 0.85
N LEU A 17 11.79 14.61 -0.21
CA LEU A 17 11.68 13.22 -0.67
C LEU A 17 12.93 12.38 -0.34
N ASP A 18 13.81 12.86 0.52
CA ASP A 18 15.08 12.18 0.85
C ASP A 18 14.83 10.78 1.40
N TRP A 19 13.77 10.60 2.19
CA TRP A 19 13.36 9.28 2.70
C TRP A 19 13.05 8.28 1.57
N PHE A 20 12.47 8.76 0.47
CA PHE A 20 12.12 7.95 -0.69
C PHE A 20 13.37 7.63 -1.50
N TRP A 21 14.20 8.64 -1.75
CA TRP A 21 15.47 8.48 -2.48
C TRP A 21 16.41 7.54 -1.73
N GLN A 22 16.55 7.71 -0.41
CA GLN A 22 17.33 6.84 0.47
C GLN A 22 16.92 5.38 0.28
N ARG A 23 15.63 5.09 0.45
CA ARG A 23 15.10 3.74 0.34
C ARG A 23 15.27 3.12 -1.03
N TRP A 24 15.12 3.88 -2.12
CA TRP A 24 15.23 3.33 -3.47
C TRP A 24 16.66 3.21 -3.98
N PHE A 25 17.48 4.24 -3.78
CA PHE A 25 18.77 4.40 -4.46
C PHE A 25 20.00 4.13 -3.59
N PHE A 26 19.86 4.18 -2.27
CA PHE A 26 21.00 4.03 -1.35
C PHE A 26 20.89 2.77 -0.49
N ASP A 27 19.69 2.42 -0.05
CA ASP A 27 19.46 1.22 0.75
C ASP A 27 19.33 -0.03 -0.13
N SER A 28 19.64 -1.19 0.45
CA SER A 28 19.33 -2.49 -0.16
C SER A 28 17.89 -2.93 0.17
N GLY A 29 17.42 -3.96 -0.54
CA GLY A 29 16.15 -4.63 -0.28
C GLY A 29 15.23 -4.65 -1.50
N TYR A 30 13.98 -5.01 -1.26
CA TYR A 30 12.99 -5.35 -2.29
C TYR A 30 11.60 -4.82 -1.91
N PRO A 31 10.69 -4.67 -2.89
CA PRO A 31 9.30 -4.32 -2.61
C PRO A 31 8.53 -5.57 -2.18
N ASP A 32 7.88 -5.52 -1.02
CA ASP A 32 7.04 -6.61 -0.49
C ASP A 32 6.00 -6.01 0.45
N LEU A 33 4.73 -6.18 0.10
CA LEU A 33 3.59 -5.78 0.90
C LEU A 33 2.81 -7.02 1.33
N ALA A 34 2.02 -6.92 2.40
CA ALA A 34 1.15 -8.01 2.83
C ALA A 34 -0.15 -7.49 3.43
N ILE A 35 -1.26 -8.19 3.16
CA ILE A 35 -2.52 -7.96 3.88
C ILE A 35 -2.40 -8.67 5.23
N THR A 36 -2.40 -7.92 6.33
CA THR A 36 -2.26 -8.49 7.68
C THR A 36 -3.58 -8.59 8.43
N ALA A 37 -4.55 -7.74 8.11
CA ALA A 37 -5.88 -7.79 8.73
C ALA A 37 -6.94 -7.14 7.84
N VAL A 38 -8.16 -7.68 7.92
CA VAL A 38 -9.39 -7.03 7.44
C VAL A 38 -10.39 -7.08 8.59
N THR A 39 -10.65 -5.92 9.20
CA THR A 39 -11.47 -5.82 10.41
C THR A 39 -12.59 -4.80 10.22
N PRO A 40 -13.71 -4.89 10.96
CA PRO A 40 -14.66 -3.80 11.03
C PRO A 40 -13.98 -2.53 11.56
N ALA A 41 -14.20 -1.39 10.91
CA ALA A 41 -13.71 -0.10 11.37
C ALA A 41 -14.51 0.33 12.62
N ALA A 42 -13.79 0.67 13.70
CA ALA A 42 -14.38 0.92 15.01
C ALA A 42 -15.56 1.91 14.95
N GLY A 43 -16.71 1.50 15.51
CA GLY A 43 -17.91 2.34 15.61
C GLY A 43 -18.63 2.59 14.28
N SER A 44 -18.32 1.85 13.21
CA SER A 44 -18.95 2.02 11.90
C SER A 44 -19.25 0.68 11.23
N ALA A 45 -20.03 0.73 10.16
CA ALA A 45 -20.26 -0.42 9.29
C ALA A 45 -19.17 -0.61 8.21
N ALA A 46 -18.19 0.31 8.16
CA ALA A 46 -17.05 0.23 7.24
C ALA A 46 -16.07 -0.85 7.68
N ALA A 47 -15.20 -1.28 6.77
CA ALA A 47 -14.09 -2.17 7.07
C ALA A 47 -12.76 -1.43 6.94
N GLU A 48 -11.76 -1.85 7.69
CA GLU A 48 -10.37 -1.40 7.62
C GLU A 48 -9.49 -2.56 7.16
N ILE A 49 -8.78 -2.35 6.06
CA ILE A 49 -7.76 -3.25 5.54
C ILE A 49 -6.41 -2.74 6.02
N THR A 50 -5.66 -3.58 6.73
CA THR A 50 -4.31 -3.29 7.19
C THR A 50 -3.30 -3.92 6.25
N VAL A 51 -2.44 -3.08 5.66
CA VAL A 51 -1.35 -3.49 4.77
C VAL A 51 -0.02 -3.20 5.44
N LEU A 52 0.85 -4.19 5.51
CA LEU A 52 2.21 -4.06 6.05
C LEU A 52 3.22 -3.97 4.89
N ALA A 53 4.16 -3.05 4.95
CA ALA A 53 5.36 -3.08 4.14
C ALA A 53 6.41 -4.00 4.78
N LYS A 54 6.48 -5.24 4.31
CA LYS A 54 7.49 -6.23 4.74
C LYS A 54 8.85 -5.95 4.12
N GLY A 55 8.84 -5.47 2.88
CA GLY A 55 10.01 -5.03 2.13
C GLY A 55 10.38 -3.58 2.45
N SER A 56 11.62 -3.21 2.14
CA SER A 56 12.14 -1.85 2.38
C SER A 56 11.90 -0.88 1.22
N LYS A 57 11.59 -1.38 0.01
CA LYS A 57 11.34 -0.54 -1.17
C LYS A 57 9.87 -0.13 -1.22
N PRO A 58 9.56 1.17 -1.01
CA PRO A 58 8.18 1.61 -0.90
C PRO A 58 7.51 1.67 -2.28
N VAL A 59 6.35 1.00 -2.41
CA VAL A 59 5.50 0.97 -3.61
C VAL A 59 4.07 1.40 -3.27
N PRO A 60 3.24 1.84 -4.23
CA PRO A 60 1.84 2.20 -3.95
C PRO A 60 1.04 1.01 -3.39
N VAL A 61 -0.03 1.30 -2.64
CA VAL A 61 -1.01 0.30 -2.22
C VAL A 61 -2.19 0.35 -3.17
N ASP A 62 -2.32 -0.68 -4.00
CA ASP A 62 -3.49 -0.92 -4.83
C ASP A 62 -4.26 -2.11 -4.26
N LEU A 63 -5.55 -1.93 -3.99
CA LEU A 63 -6.42 -2.99 -3.47
C LEU A 63 -7.63 -3.15 -4.40
N LEU A 64 -7.95 -4.40 -4.71
CA LEU A 64 -9.22 -4.79 -5.32
C LEU A 64 -10.07 -5.51 -4.27
N VAL A 65 -11.15 -4.86 -3.84
CA VAL A 65 -12.12 -5.41 -2.90
C VAL A 65 -13.27 -6.03 -3.71
N THR A 66 -13.59 -7.29 -3.43
CA THR A 66 -14.77 -7.97 -3.98
C THR A 66 -15.78 -8.17 -2.86
N PHE A 67 -17.02 -7.73 -3.06
CA PHE A 67 -18.09 -7.85 -2.09
C PHE A 67 -18.91 -9.14 -2.29
N ALA A 68 -19.68 -9.50 -1.26
CA ALA A 68 -20.55 -10.69 -1.28
C ALA A 68 -21.64 -10.62 -2.37
N ASP A 69 -22.04 -9.41 -2.78
CA ASP A 69 -23.01 -9.19 -3.88
C ASP A 69 -22.37 -9.26 -5.28
N GLY A 70 -21.07 -9.55 -5.36
CA GLY A 70 -20.31 -9.63 -6.62
C GLY A 70 -19.79 -8.30 -7.16
N SER A 71 -20.16 -7.16 -6.55
CA SER A 71 -19.58 -5.86 -6.92
C SER A 71 -18.12 -5.74 -6.47
N THR A 72 -17.36 -4.87 -7.12
CA THR A 72 -15.94 -4.64 -6.82
C THR A 72 -15.63 -3.17 -6.60
N GLU A 73 -14.67 -2.87 -5.73
CA GLU A 73 -14.14 -1.53 -5.50
C GLU A 73 -12.61 -1.55 -5.59
N LYS A 74 -12.04 -0.54 -6.25
CA LYS A 74 -10.59 -0.34 -6.34
C LYS A 74 -10.19 0.79 -5.40
N LEU A 75 -9.22 0.53 -4.53
CA LEU A 75 -8.69 1.51 -3.59
C LEU A 75 -7.21 1.72 -3.88
N HIS A 76 -6.80 2.98 -3.91
CA HIS A 76 -5.42 3.38 -4.17
C HIS A 76 -4.90 4.24 -3.03
N ARG A 77 -3.66 3.98 -2.59
CA ARG A 77 -2.87 4.90 -1.78
C ARG A 77 -1.50 5.09 -2.41
N THR A 78 -1.10 6.35 -2.48
CA THR A 78 0.22 6.71 -2.97
C THR A 78 1.30 6.22 -2.01
N ILE A 79 2.55 6.22 -2.49
CA ILE A 79 3.75 5.85 -1.71
C ILE A 79 3.90 6.67 -0.42
N ALA A 80 3.26 7.84 -0.31
CA ALA A 80 3.31 8.70 0.86
C ALA A 80 2.86 8.00 2.17
N VAL A 81 2.04 6.94 2.11
CA VAL A 81 1.63 6.18 3.30
C VAL A 81 2.82 5.54 4.04
N TRP A 82 3.96 5.38 3.38
CA TRP A 82 5.16 4.76 3.92
C TRP A 82 6.20 5.73 4.48
N GLN A 83 5.95 7.04 4.39
CA GLN A 83 6.92 8.06 4.80
C GLN A 83 7.24 7.96 6.29
N ASN A 84 6.22 7.80 7.12
CA ASN A 84 6.33 7.79 8.58
C ASN A 84 5.76 6.52 9.24
N ALA A 85 5.39 5.52 8.43
CA ALA A 85 4.77 4.29 8.91
C ALA A 85 5.23 3.09 8.07
N GLN A 86 5.26 1.92 8.71
CA GLN A 86 5.45 0.64 8.03
C GLN A 86 4.11 -0.05 7.71
N THR A 87 3.01 0.48 8.25
CA THR A 87 1.67 -0.06 8.09
C THR A 87 0.74 1.01 7.53
N ALA A 88 0.01 0.67 6.47
CA ALA A 88 -1.02 1.49 5.88
C ALA A 88 -2.40 0.92 6.21
N LYS A 89 -3.32 1.79 6.62
CA LYS A 89 -4.72 1.45 6.88
C LYS A 89 -5.59 2.01 5.77
N VAL A 90 -6.37 1.15 5.12
CA VAL A 90 -7.26 1.52 4.02
C VAL A 90 -8.70 1.23 4.40
N THR A 91 -9.50 2.28 4.53
CA THR A 91 -10.93 2.17 4.81
C THR A 91 -11.71 1.83 3.54
N VAL A 92 -12.56 0.81 3.64
CA VAL A 92 -13.58 0.46 2.65
C VAL A 92 -14.90 1.06 3.13
N ALA A 93 -15.41 2.05 2.39
CA ALA A 93 -16.66 2.71 2.76
C ALA A 93 -17.87 1.80 2.46
N GLY A 94 -18.91 1.92 3.28
CA GLY A 94 -20.18 1.21 3.07
C GLY A 94 -20.45 0.12 4.10
N ARG A 95 -21.50 -0.67 3.85
CA ARG A 95 -21.97 -1.76 4.75
C ARG A 95 -21.93 -3.14 4.08
N LYS A 96 -21.33 -3.24 2.89
CA LYS A 96 -21.31 -4.48 2.13
C LYS A 96 -20.32 -5.45 2.76
N ALA A 97 -20.73 -6.69 2.93
CA ALA A 97 -19.83 -7.74 3.40
C ALA A 97 -18.72 -7.97 2.35
N ILE A 98 -17.47 -7.92 2.79
CA ILE A 98 -16.31 -8.21 1.95
C ILE A 98 -16.20 -9.72 1.76
N LYS A 99 -16.10 -10.16 0.51
CA LYS A 99 -15.85 -11.56 0.13
C LYS A 99 -14.36 -11.85 0.02
N SER A 100 -13.61 -10.95 -0.63
CA SER A 100 -12.16 -11.05 -0.74
C SER A 100 -11.52 -9.69 -0.99
N VAL A 101 -10.23 -9.61 -0.69
CA VAL A 101 -9.35 -8.47 -0.98
C VAL A 101 -8.11 -9.01 -1.68
N THR A 102 -7.70 -8.35 -2.75
CA THR A 102 -6.46 -8.62 -3.45
C THR A 102 -5.59 -7.37 -3.44
N LEU A 103 -4.35 -7.52 -3.00
CA LEU A 103 -3.32 -6.49 -2.95
C LEU A 103 -2.43 -6.58 -4.18
N GLY A 104 -2.10 -5.40 -4.73
CA GLY A 104 -1.27 -5.24 -5.90
C GLY A 104 -2.04 -4.95 -7.18
N SER A 105 -1.28 -4.64 -8.21
CA SER A 105 -1.75 -4.43 -9.58
C SER A 105 -0.65 -4.85 -10.56
N LEU A 106 -0.95 -4.87 -11.86
CA LEU A 106 0.02 -5.24 -12.91
C LEU A 106 1.31 -4.38 -12.88
N TYR A 107 1.23 -3.17 -12.33
CA TYR A 107 2.33 -2.19 -12.33
C TYR A 107 2.98 -1.99 -10.96
N VAL A 108 2.51 -2.71 -9.93
CA VAL A 108 3.07 -2.64 -8.57
C VAL A 108 3.89 -3.91 -8.33
N PRO A 109 5.22 -3.82 -8.32
CA PRO A 109 6.07 -4.97 -8.07
C PRO A 109 5.93 -5.41 -6.61
N ASP A 110 5.88 -6.72 -6.40
CA ASP A 110 5.77 -7.35 -5.09
C ASP A 110 6.53 -8.68 -5.10
N SER A 111 7.36 -8.92 -4.08
CA SER A 111 8.30 -10.04 -4.07
C SER A 111 7.71 -11.34 -3.53
N TYR A 112 6.60 -11.28 -2.81
CA TYR A 112 5.98 -12.47 -2.21
C TYR A 112 4.44 -12.46 -2.39
N PRO A 113 3.91 -12.80 -3.59
CA PRO A 113 2.49 -12.68 -3.87
C PRO A 113 1.53 -13.54 -3.02
N ALA A 114 2.04 -14.48 -2.23
CA ALA A 114 1.21 -15.42 -1.48
C ALA A 114 0.48 -14.79 -0.28
N ASP A 115 0.94 -13.65 0.25
CA ASP A 115 0.27 -12.90 1.33
C ASP A 115 -0.49 -11.65 0.84
N ASN A 116 -0.73 -11.57 -0.48
CA ASN A 116 -1.49 -10.49 -1.13
C ASN A 116 -2.99 -10.76 -1.26
N VAL A 117 -3.49 -11.88 -0.73
CA VAL A 117 -4.90 -12.25 -0.83
C VAL A 117 -5.51 -12.47 0.54
N TRP A 118 -6.67 -11.88 0.77
CA TRP A 118 -7.51 -12.15 1.94
C TRP A 118 -8.91 -12.60 1.51
N PRO A 119 -9.48 -13.66 2.10
CA PRO A 119 -8.80 -14.63 2.96
C PRO A 119 -7.66 -15.33 2.20
N ALA A 120 -6.56 -15.65 2.90
CA ALA A 120 -5.48 -16.43 2.32
C ALA A 120 -6.01 -17.80 1.88
N GLN A 121 -5.59 -18.27 0.70
CA GLN A 121 -5.96 -19.58 0.16
C GLN A 121 -5.18 -20.71 0.83
#